data_AF-A0A521ZL75-F1
#
_entry.id   AF-A0A521ZL75-F1
#
_cell.length_a   1.000
_cell.length_b   1.000
_cell.length_c   1.000
_cell.angle_alpha   90.00
_cell.angle_beta   90.00
_cell.angle_gamma   90.00
#
_symmetry.space_group_name_H-M   'P 1'
#
loop_
_entity.id
_entity.type
_entity.pdbx_description
1 polymer ?
#
loop_
_entity_poly.entity_id
_entity_poly.type
_entity_poly.pdbx_seq_one_letter_code
_entity_poly.pdbx_strand_id
1 'polypeptide(L)' 'LKSDPQLKHIPVIAVTAHAMQGDEEKSRAAGCDDYETKPFDFPRLFEKIENFLARQSPPP' A
#
# COMPACT_ATOMS: atom_id res chain seq x y z
N LEU A 1 -7.91 -9.50 5.50
CA LEU A 1 -8.20 -8.06 5.34
C LEU A 1 -8.91 -7.78 4.02
N LYS A 2 -8.26 -7.94 2.86
CA LYS A 2 -8.90 -7.65 1.56
C LYS A 2 -10.06 -8.57 1.17
N SER A 3 -10.11 -9.79 1.70
CA SER A 3 -11.23 -10.70 1.51
C SER A 3 -12.48 -10.34 2.34
N ASP A 4 -12.34 -9.46 3.35
CA ASP A 4 -13.46 -8.99 4.16
C ASP A 4 -14.16 -7.83 3.43
N PRO A 5 -15.46 -7.93 3.08
CA PRO A 5 -16.19 -6.89 2.39
C PRO A 5 -16.19 -5.53 3.11
N GLN A 6 -16.11 -5.53 4.44
CA GLN A 6 -16.08 -4.31 5.24
C GLN A 6 -14.71 -3.64 5.22
N LEU A 7 -13.62 -4.39 4.96
CA LEU A 7 -12.25 -3.87 5.07
C LEU A 7 -11.54 -3.76 3.70
N LYS A 8 -12.09 -4.37 2.65
CA LYS A 8 -11.47 -4.41 1.31
C LYS A 8 -11.15 -3.04 0.71
N HIS A 9 -11.90 -2.01 1.11
CA HIS A 9 -11.75 -0.64 0.61
C HIS A 9 -10.55 0.10 1.23
N ILE A 10 -10.05 -0.37 2.38
CA ILE A 10 -8.92 0.26 3.07
C ILE A 10 -7.64 0.00 2.26
N PRO A 11 -6.88 1.02 1.84
CA PRO A 11 -5.61 0.85 1.16
C PRO A 11 -4.54 0.22 2.07
N VAL A 12 -3.71 -0.64 1.50
CA VAL A 12 -2.63 -1.35 2.19
C VAL A 12 -1.32 -1.14 1.44
N ILE A 13 -0.37 -0.48 2.11
CA ILE A 13 1.01 -0.34 1.64
C ILE A 13 1.87 -1.30 2.46
N ALA A 14 2.44 -2.31 1.81
CA ALA A 14 3.37 -3.23 2.46
C ALA A 14 4.72 -2.55 2.67
N VAL A 15 5.23 -2.53 3.91
CA VAL A 15 6.52 -1.93 4.23
C VAL A 15 7.46 -3.00 4.79
N THR A 16 8.52 -3.34 4.06
CA THR A 16 9.50 -4.36 4.50
C THR A 16 10.82 -3.75 4.94
N ALA A 17 11.52 -4.39 5.88
CA ALA A 17 12.90 -4.03 6.23
C ALA A 17 13.97 -4.64 5.31
N HIS A 18 13.58 -5.67 4.56
CA HIS A 18 14.48 -6.38 3.66
C HIS A 18 13.71 -6.75 2.40
N ALA A 19 14.03 -6.08 1.31
CA ALA A 19 13.38 -6.29 0.02
C ALA A 19 14.08 -7.42 -0.71
N MET A 20 13.53 -8.63 -0.64
CA MET A 20 14.02 -9.73 -1.47
C MET A 20 13.35 -9.67 -2.85
N GLN A 21 14.02 -10.23 -3.84
CA GLN A 21 13.42 -10.46 -5.15
C GLN A 21 12.11 -11.25 -4.99
N GLY A 22 11.03 -10.75 -5.57
CA GLY A 22 9.72 -11.40 -5.45
C GLY A 22 8.83 -10.86 -4.32
N ASP A 23 9.35 -10.08 -3.38
CA ASP A 23 8.55 -9.65 -2.22
C ASP A 23 7.49 -8.61 -2.61
N GLU A 24 7.76 -7.76 -3.59
CA GLU A 24 6.76 -6.86 -4.15
C GLU A 24 5.64 -7.68 -4.82
N GLU A 25 5.99 -8.63 -5.70
CA GLU A 25 4.98 -9.46 -6.37
C GLU A 25 4.16 -10.28 -5.38
N LYS A 26 4.79 -10.86 -4.34
CA LYS A 26 4.08 -11.57 -3.27
C LYS A 26 3.14 -10.65 -2.51
N SER A 27 3.58 -9.44 -2.16
CA SER A 27 2.75 -8.47 -1.45
C SER A 27 1.55 -8.05 -2.30
N ARG A 28 1.77 -7.83 -3.60
CA ARG A 28 0.72 -7.51 -4.56
C ARG A 28 -0.28 -8.67 -4.71
N ALA A 29 0.21 -9.90 -4.85
CA ALA A 29 -0.61 -11.11 -4.95
C ALA A 29 -1.43 -11.38 -3.67
N ALA A 30 -0.91 -10.98 -2.50
CA ALA A 30 -1.63 -11.02 -1.23
C ALA A 30 -2.72 -9.94 -1.10
N GLY A 31 -2.79 -9.00 -2.05
CA GLY A 31 -3.80 -7.94 -2.10
C GLY A 31 -3.34 -6.58 -1.58
N CYS A 32 -2.03 -6.34 -1.43
CA CYS A 32 -1.53 -4.99 -1.11
C CYS A 32 -1.70 -4.07 -2.32
N ASP A 33 -2.11 -2.83 -2.07
CA ASP A 33 -2.28 -1.81 -3.10
C ASP A 33 -0.96 -1.15 -3.47
N ASP A 34 0.04 -1.21 -2.58
CA ASP A 34 1.38 -0.72 -2.83
C ASP A 34 2.44 -1.41 -1.95
N TYR A 35 3.70 -1.11 -2.23
CA TYR A 35 4.88 -1.66 -1.59
C TYR A 35 5.93 -0.55 -1.36
N GLU A 36 6.67 -0.66 -0.26
CA GLU A 36 7.76 0.24 0.13
C GLU A 36 8.81 -0.50 0.98
N THR A 37 10.06 -0.05 0.96
CA THR A 37 11.19 -0.74 1.58
C THR A 37 11.93 0.17 2.55
N LYS A 38 12.31 -0.32 3.73
CA LYS A 38 13.19 0.43 4.66
C LYS A 38 14.66 0.28 4.25
N PRO A 39 15.48 1.33 4.46
CA PRO A 39 15.08 2.68 4.86
C PRO A 39 14.29 3.37 3.73
N PHE A 40 13.18 4.02 4.07
CA PHE A 40 12.35 4.78 3.13
C PHE A 40 12.43 6.27 3.42
N ASP A 41 12.15 7.06 2.39
CA ASP A 41 11.97 8.49 2.52
C ASP A 41 10.54 8.82 2.96
N PHE A 42 10.40 9.62 4.03
CA PHE A 42 9.09 9.97 4.59
C PHE A 42 8.23 10.74 3.58
N PRO A 43 8.71 11.82 2.95
CA PRO A 43 8.04 12.49 1.83
C PRO A 43 7.43 11.54 0.80
N ARG A 44 8.20 10.56 0.31
CA ARG A 44 7.74 9.58 -0.68
C ARG A 44 6.62 8.69 -0.13
N LEU A 45 6.74 8.24 1.13
CA LEU A 45 5.69 7.45 1.76
C LEU A 45 4.41 8.27 1.99
N PHE A 46 4.53 9.54 2.39
CA PHE A 46 3.41 10.44 2.55
C PHE A 46 2.69 10.69 1.22
N GLU A 47 3.43 10.93 0.14
CA GLU A 47 2.85 11.07 -1.20
C GLU A 47 2.03 9.83 -1.61
N LYS A 48 2.55 8.63 -1.34
CA LYS A 48 1.79 7.37 -1.57
C LYS A 48 0.49 7.36 -0.76
N ILE A 49 0.55 7.69 0.53
CA ILE A 49 -0.63 7.71 1.41
C ILE A 49 -1.66 8.72 0.92
N GLU A 50 -1.24 9.95 0.61
CA GLU A 50 -2.11 11.02 0.10
C GLU A 50 -2.79 10.62 -1.20
N ASN A 51 -2.06 10.00 -2.13
CA ASN A 51 -2.62 9.48 -3.38
C ASN A 51 -3.73 8.43 -3.14
N PHE A 52 -3.57 7.56 -2.14
CA PHE A 52 -4.60 6.56 -1.81
C PHE A 52 -5.80 7.14 -1.06
N LEU A 53 -5.61 8.21 -0.28
CA LEU A 53 -6.71 8.91 0.39
C LEU A 53 -7.51 9.77 -0.62
N ALA A 54 -6.82 10.47 -1.51
CA ALA A 54 -7.47 11.29 -2.56
C ALA A 54 -8.32 10.44 -3.51
N ARG A 55 -7.89 9.21 -3.81
CA ARG A 55 -8.65 8.24 -4.63
C ARG A 55 -9.93 7.71 -3.96
N GLN A 56 -10.04 7.81 -2.63
CA GLN A 56 -11.21 7.35 -1.89
C GLN A 56 -12.25 8.46 -1.65
N SER A 57 -11.86 9.72 -1.78
CA SER A 57 -12.84 10.81 -1.80
C SER A 57 -13.71 10.66 -3.05
N PRO A 58 -15.04 10.52 -2.91
CA PRO A 58 -15.90 10.72 -4.07
C PRO A 58 -15.64 12.13 -4.61
N PRO A 59 -15.67 12.34 -5.94
CA PRO A 59 -15.67 13.71 -6.46
C PRO A 59 -16.81 14.49 -5.78
N PRO A 60 -16.60 15.78 -5.47
CA PRO A 60 -17.61 16.62 -4.82
C PRO A 60 -18.91 16.69 -5.64
#